data_AF-A0A848UVG1-F1
#
_entry.id   AF-A0A848UVG1-F1
#
_cell.length_a   1.000
_cell.length_b   1.000
_cell.length_c   1.000
_cell.angle_alpha   90.00
_cell.angle_beta   90.00
_cell.angle_gamma   90.00
#
_symmetry.space_group_name_H-M   'P 1'
#
loop_
_entity.id
_entity.type
_entity.pdbx_description
1 polymer ?
#
loop_
_entity_poly.entity_id
_entity_poly.type
_entity_poly.pdbx_seq_one_letter_code
_entity_poly.pdbx_strand_id
1 'polypeptide(L)' 'VWGYNVFPSTRTIDNYILAFRKYFEEDPKNPRFFHSVRGVGYKFSA' A
#
# COMPACT_ATOMS: atom_id res chain seq x y z
N VAL A 1 13.10 3.74 -19.58
CA VAL A 1 11.65 3.77 -19.30
C VAL A 1 11.34 3.82 -17.80
N TRP A 2 12.18 3.29 -16.90
CA TRP A 2 12.13 3.69 -15.48
C TRP A 2 13.55 3.95 -14.99
N GLY A 3 14.08 5.11 -15.35
CA GLY A 3 15.39 5.57 -14.93
C GLY A 3 15.24 6.69 -13.94
N TYR A 4 15.03 6.36 -12.67
CA TYR A 4 15.46 7.13 -11.50
C TYR A 4 15.36 6.18 -10.30
N ASN A 5 16.47 5.98 -9.57
CA ASN A 5 16.51 5.29 -8.28
C ASN A 5 15.84 6.15 -7.20
N VAL A 6 14.61 6.62 -7.43
CA VAL A 6 13.83 7.29 -6.39
C VAL A 6 13.23 6.16 -5.57
N PHE A 7 13.87 5.85 -4.44
CA PHE A 7 13.20 5.05 -3.42
C PHE A 7 11.89 5.77 -3.09
N PRO A 8 10.73 5.13 -3.29
CA PRO A 8 9.46 5.77 -2.98
C PRO A 8 9.48 6.15 -1.50
N SER A 9 9.12 7.40 -1.21
CA SER A 9 8.96 7.81 0.18
C SER A 9 7.84 6.98 0.81
N THR A 10 7.86 6.82 2.14
CA THR A 10 6.75 6.17 2.87
C THR A 10 5.39 6.77 2.50
N ARG A 11 5.32 8.09 2.33
CA ARG A 11 4.12 8.82 1.88
C ARG A 11 3.65 8.43 0.47
N THR A 12 4.57 8.09 -0.42
CA THR A 12 4.24 7.63 -1.78
C THR A 12 3.57 6.25 -1.71
N ILE A 13 4.09 5.35 -0.86
CA ILE A 13 3.52 4.01 -0.65
C ILE A 13 2.11 4.11 -0.06
N ASP A 14 1.89 4.98 0.93
CA ASP A 14 0.59 5.19 1.56
C ASP A 14 -0.52 5.53 0.53
N ASN A 15 -0.20 6.39 -0.45
CA ASN A 15 -1.13 6.78 -1.51
C ASN A 15 -1.55 5.58 -2.37
N TYR A 16 -0.59 4.72 -2.73
CA TYR A 16 -0.88 3.51 -3.50
C TYR A 16 -1.68 2.51 -2.68
N ILE A 17 -1.36 2.31 -1.40
CA ILE A 17 -2.14 1.42 -0.53
C ILE A 17 -3.58 1.92 -0.40
N LEU A 18 -3.79 3.23 -0.26
CA LEU A 18 -5.14 3.79 -0.22
C LEU A 18 -5.91 3.52 -1.53
N ALA A 19 -5.26 3.68 -2.69
CA ALA A 19 -5.86 3.37 -3.98
C ALA A 19 -6.17 1.87 -4.10
N PHE A 20 -5.22 1.00 -3.76
CA PHE A 20 -5.40 -0.45 -3.85
C PHE A 20 -6.49 -0.97 -2.92
N ARG A 21 -6.60 -0.44 -1.70
CA ARG A 21 -7.71 -0.79 -0.82
C ARG A 21 -9.07 -0.44 -1.43
N LYS A 22 -9.18 0.65 -2.18
CA LYS A 22 -10.44 0.99 -2.86
C LYS A 22 -10.77 0.08 -4.04
N TYR A 23 -9.78 -0.45 -4.72
CA TYR A 23 -9.97 -1.25 -5.93
C TYR A 23 -10.10 -2.75 -5.65
N PHE A 24 -9.38 -3.26 -4.64
CA PHE A 24 -9.20 -4.69 -4.43
C PHE A 24 -9.77 -5.21 -3.11
N GLU A 25 -10.07 -4.33 -2.14
CA GLU A 25 -10.77 -4.74 -0.92
C GLU A 25 -12.27 -4.60 -1.11
N GLU A 26 -13.02 -5.57 -0.60
CA GLU A 26 -14.48 -5.50 -0.52
C GLU A 26 -14.92 -4.38 0.44
N ASP A 27 -14.24 -4.25 1.59
CA ASP A 27 -14.38 -3.14 2.52
C ASP A 27 -13.01 -2.49 2.82
N PRO A 28 -12.74 -1.27 2.30
CA PRO A 28 -11.48 -0.56 2.55
C PRO A 28 -11.21 -0.27 4.04
N LYS A 29 -12.23 -0.24 4.90
CA LYS A 29 -12.07 -0.04 6.36
C LYS A 29 -11.60 -1.31 7.06
N ASN A 30 -11.86 -2.47 6.47
CA ASN A 30 -11.47 -3.79 6.97
C ASN A 30 -10.63 -4.54 5.91
N PRO A 31 -9.40 -4.06 5.63
CA PRO A 31 -8.59 -4.59 4.54
C PRO A 31 -8.11 -6.02 4.82
N ARG A 32 -8.46 -6.94 3.93
CA ARG A 32 -8.09 -8.36 3.94
C ARG A 32 -6.75 -8.63 3.27
N PHE A 33 -6.39 -7.87 2.26
CA PHE A 33 -5.19 -8.09 1.45
C PHE A 33 -4.05 -7.15 1.81
N PHE A 34 -4.34 -5.88 2.14
CA PHE A 34 -3.32 -4.87 2.41
C PHE A 34 -3.28 -4.49 3.89
N HIS A 35 -2.37 -5.09 4.66
CA HIS A 35 -2.26 -4.85 6.11
C HIS A 35 -1.24 -3.76 6.46
N SER A 36 -1.62 -2.85 7.35
CA SER A 36 -0.72 -1.85 7.93
C SER A 36 0.05 -2.44 9.12
N VAL A 37 1.38 -2.50 9.03
CA VAL A 37 2.27 -2.93 10.11
C VAL A 37 2.97 -1.70 10.69
N ARG A 38 2.54 -1.27 11.88
CA ARG A 38 3.04 -0.04 12.51
C ARG A 38 4.56 -0.10 12.71
N GLY A 39 5.26 0.95 12.27
CA GLY A 39 6.72 1.06 12.40
C GLY A 39 7.52 0.25 11.37
N VAL A 40 6.85 -0.53 10.51
CA VAL A 40 7.50 -1.37 9.49
C VAL A 40 7.04 -0.98 8.08
N GLY A 41 5.73 -0.82 7.86
CA GLY A 41 5.17 -0.50 6.56
C GLY A 41 3.90 -1.30 6.28
N TYR A 42 3.85 -1.96 5.12
CA TYR A 42 2.67 -2.71 4.68
C TYR A 42 3.01 -4.15 4.32
N LYS A 43 2.09 -5.06 4.61
CA LYS A 43 2.18 -6.46 4.22
C LYS A 43 1.01 -6.80 3.31
N PHE A 44 1.31 -7.43 2.19
CA PHE A 44 0.31 -8.05 1.33
C PHE A 44 0.06 -9.48 1.77
N SER A 45 -1.20 -9.93 1.74
CA SER A 45 -1.59 -11.32 2.03
C SER A 45 -2.69 -11.70 1.04
N ALA A 46 -2.45 -12.72 0.22
CA ALA A 46 -3.38 -13.19 -0.82
C ALA A 46 -4.27 -14.33 -0.30
#